data_AF-A0A264W1D4-F1
#
_entry.id   AF-A0A264W1D4-F1
#
_cell.length_a   1.000
_cell.length_b   1.000
_cell.length_c   1.000
_cell.angle_alpha   90.00
_cell.angle_beta   90.00
_cell.angle_gamma   90.00
#
_symmetry.space_group_name_H-M   'P 1'
#
loop_
_entity.id
_entity.type
_entity.pdbx_description
1 polymer ?
#
loop_
_entity_poly.entity_id
_entity_poly.type
_entity_poly.pdbx_seq_one_letter_code
_entity_poly.pdbx_strand_id
1 'polypeptide(L)'
;SFYHELMENPYAHYLVIEKDGHVAGYCGIWIVMDDAQITNIAIKPEYRGKSLGEALFRSAIELCKEKGARRLSLEVRVSNHPAQGLY
;
A
#
# COMPACT_ATOMS: atom_id res chain seq x y z
N SER A 1 -11.59 -1.57 -13.81
CA SER A 1 -10.30 -1.31 -14.47
C SER A 1 -9.45 -0.49 -13.51
N PHE A 2 -8.15 -0.79 -13.35
CA PHE A 2 -7.23 -0.13 -12.41
C PHE A 2 -7.29 1.41 -12.47
N TYR A 3 -7.44 1.97 -13.67
CA TYR A 3 -7.57 3.43 -13.87
C TYR A 3 -8.86 4.04 -13.29
N HIS A 4 -9.97 3.31 -13.32
CA HIS A 4 -11.26 3.79 -12.78
C HIS A 4 -11.25 3.73 -11.25
N GLU A 5 -10.58 2.73 -10.67
CA GLU A 5 -10.33 2.64 -9.23
C GLU A 5 -9.42 3.77 -8.72
N LEU A 6 -8.44 4.20 -9.53
CA LEU A 6 -7.51 5.27 -9.18
C LEU A 6 -8.12 6.69 -9.25
N MET A 7 -9.10 6.90 -10.13
CA MET A 7 -9.62 8.23 -10.48
C MET A 7 -11.03 8.51 -9.97
N GLU A 8 -11.88 7.50 -9.81
CA GLU A 8 -13.30 7.68 -9.52
C GLU A 8 -13.75 7.09 -8.18
N ASN A 9 -12.88 6.37 -7.48
CA ASN A 9 -13.20 5.83 -6.16
C ASN A 9 -12.69 6.77 -5.04
N PRO A 10 -13.57 7.56 -4.38
CA PRO A 10 -13.15 8.47 -3.31
C PRO A 10 -12.61 7.74 -2.07
N TYR A 11 -12.82 6.42 -1.97
CA TYR A 11 -12.32 5.57 -0.90
C TYR A 11 -10.92 5.00 -1.20
N ALA A 12 -10.44 5.12 -2.44
CA ALA A 12 -9.14 4.61 -2.84
C ALA A 12 -8.05 5.65 -2.56
N HIS A 13 -6.99 5.18 -1.89
CA HIS A 13 -5.80 5.96 -1.58
C HIS A 13 -4.57 5.22 -2.08
N TYR A 14 -3.63 5.96 -2.66
CA TYR A 14 -2.37 5.41 -3.15
C TYR A 14 -1.20 6.17 -2.52
N LEU A 15 -0.28 5.41 -1.93
CA LEU A 15 1.02 5.89 -1.48
C LEU A 15 2.09 5.40 -2.45
N VAL A 16 3.06 6.25 -2.74
CA VAL A 16 4.19 5.92 -3.61
C VAL A 16 5.50 6.26 -2.90
N ILE A 17 6.51 5.41 -3.12
CA ILE A 17 7.89 5.75 -2.79
C ILE A 17 8.55 6.22 -4.08
N GLU A 18 9.06 7.44 -4.05
CA GLU A 18 9.88 8.00 -5.13
C GLU A 18 11.37 7.92 -4.75
N LYS A 19 12.20 7.53 -5.72
CA LYS A 19 13.65 7.52 -5.62
C LYS A 19 14.22 8.07 -6.92
N ASP A 20 15.02 9.13 -6.82
CA ASP A 20 15.72 9.73 -7.97
C ASP A 20 14.77 10.04 -9.15
N GLY A 21 13.58 10.59 -8.87
CA GLY A 21 12.56 10.92 -9.88
C GLY A 21 11.72 9.74 -10.37
N HIS A 22 11.93 8.53 -9.83
CA HIS A 22 11.25 7.31 -10.28
C HIS A 22 10.43 6.68 -9.16
N VAL A 23 9.24 6.19 -9.49
CA VAL A 23 8.43 5.38 -8.57
C VAL A 23 9.14 4.05 -8.32
N ALA A 24 9.61 3.85 -7.10
CA ALA A 24 10.28 2.64 -6.62
C ALA A 24 9.28 1.62 -6.05
N GLY A 25 8.11 2.06 -5.59
CA GLY A 25 7.06 1.19 -5.08
C GLY A 25 5.75 1.94 -4.81
N TYR A 26 4.68 1.18 -4.59
CA TYR A 26 3.36 1.73 -4.28
C TYR A 26 2.56 0.83 -3.34
N CYS A 27 1.59 1.46 -2.67
CA CYS A 27 0.60 0.81 -1.82
C CYS A 27 -0.77 1.39 -2.13
N GLY A 28 -1.69 0.53 -2.58
CA GLY A 28 -3.10 0.85 -2.79
C GLY A 28 -3.91 0.44 -1.57
N ILE A 29 -4.80 1.32 -1.12
CA ILE A 29 -5.58 1.16 0.10
C ILE A 29 -7.00 1.60 -0.19
N TRP A 30 -7.99 0.84 0.26
CA TRP A 30 -9.38 1.28 0.34
C TRP A 30 -9.72 1.59 1.79
N ILE A 31 -10.25 2.77 2.05
CA ILE A 31 -10.67 3.18 3.39
C ILE A 31 -12.15 3.52 3.34
N VAL A 32 -12.96 2.74 4.07
CA VAL A 32 -14.41 2.91 4.17
C VAL A 32 -14.80 2.96 5.64
N MET A 33 -15.24 4.14 6.09
CA MET A 33 -15.58 4.40 7.49
C MET A 33 -14.43 4.06 8.46
N ASP A 34 -14.58 3.04 9.29
CA ASP A 34 -13.57 2.59 10.27
C ASP A 34 -12.75 1.39 9.79
N ASP A 35 -12.94 0.92 8.56
CA ASP A 35 -12.21 -0.19 7.96
C ASP A 35 -11.28 0.27 6.84
N ALA A 36 -10.07 -0.27 6.84
CA ALA A 36 -9.11 -0.11 5.77
C ALA A 36 -8.64 -1.47 5.24
N GLN A 37 -8.47 -1.57 3.93
CA GLN A 37 -7.94 -2.75 3.24
C GLN A 37 -6.79 -2.33 2.34
N ILE A 38 -5.60 -2.91 2.53
CA ILE A 38 -4.54 -2.80 1.54
C ILE A 38 -4.89 -3.75 0.38
N THR A 39 -5.09 -3.18 -0.81
CA THR A 39 -5.44 -3.94 -2.02
C THR A 39 -4.19 -4.44 -2.74
N ASN A 40 -3.09 -3.69 -2.67
CA ASN A 40 -1.84 -4.05 -3.30
C ASN A 40 -0.67 -3.31 -2.65
N ILE A 41 0.45 -4.00 -2.44
CA ILE A 41 1.71 -3.38 -2.02
C ILE A 41 2.86 -4.05 -2.78
N ALA A 42 3.68 -3.24 -3.44
CA ALA A 42 4.78 -3.74 -4.26
C ALA A 42 5.96 -2.78 -4.30
N ILE A 43 7.17 -3.35 -4.21
CA ILE A 43 8.43 -2.67 -4.48
C ILE A 43 9.04 -3.26 -5.75
N LYS A 44 9.47 -2.40 -6.66
CA LYS A 44 10.20 -2.79 -7.87
C LYS A 44 11.44 -3.62 -7.49
N PRO A 45 11.75 -4.72 -8.21
CA PRO A 45 12.86 -5.62 -7.86
C PRO A 45 14.19 -4.93 -7.59
N GLU A 46 14.56 -3.94 -8.41
CA GLU A 46 15.81 -3.17 -8.29
C GLU A 46 15.94 -2.32 -7.01
N TYR A 47 14.82 -2.09 -6.29
CA TYR A 47 14.77 -1.34 -5.04
C TYR A 47 14.47 -2.22 -3.80
N ARG A 48 14.38 -3.55 -3.96
CA ARG A 48 14.14 -4.48 -2.83
C ARG A 48 15.37 -4.59 -1.92
N GLY A 49 15.17 -5.14 -0.72
CA GLY A 49 16.23 -5.36 0.28
C GLY A 49 16.71 -4.09 1.00
N LYS A 50 16.01 -2.96 0.81
CA LYS A 50 16.33 -1.64 1.40
C LYS A 50 15.27 -1.16 2.42
N SER A 51 14.53 -2.09 3.03
CA SER A 51 13.40 -1.83 3.94
C SER A 51 12.30 -0.89 3.41
N LEU A 52 12.25 -0.65 2.09
CA LEU A 52 11.24 0.23 1.48
C LEU A 52 9.81 -0.32 1.60
N GLY A 53 9.65 -1.64 1.57
CA GLY A 53 8.35 -2.28 1.78
C GLY A 53 7.79 -1.99 3.18
N GLU A 54 8.65 -2.08 4.20
CA GLU A 54 8.28 -1.76 5.58
C GLU A 54 7.96 -0.27 5.75
N ALA A 55 8.79 0.62 5.19
CA ALA A 55 8.55 2.06 5.24
C ALA A 55 7.21 2.44 4.60
N LEU A 56 6.89 1.82 3.46
CA LEU A 56 5.64 2.03 2.75
C LEU A 56 4.43 1.49 3.53
N PHE A 57 4.57 0.31 4.14
CA PHE A 57 3.51 -0.28 4.97
C PHE A 57 3.25 0.55 6.24
N ARG A 58 4.30 1.04 6.92
CA ARG A 58 4.16 1.97 8.05
C ARG A 58 3.44 3.25 7.64
N SER A 59 3.80 3.81 6.47
CA SER A 59 3.12 5.00 5.93
C SER A 59 1.64 4.73 5.62
N ALA A 60 1.31 3.53 5.15
CA ALA A 60 -0.07 3.09 4.95
C ALA A 60 -0.86 3.04 6.27
N ILE A 61 -0.26 2.50 7.34
CA ILE A 61 -0.88 2.46 8.67
C ILE A 61 -1.16 3.88 9.18
N GLU A 62 -0.20 4.79 9.08
CA GLU A 62 -0.40 6.17 9.54
C GLU A 62 -1.50 6.87 8.74
N LEU A 63 -1.52 6.72 7.41
CA LEU A 63 -2.63 7.24 6.60
C LEU A 63 -3.99 6.69 7.05
N CYS A 64 -4.07 5.38 7.34
CA CYS A 64 -5.31 4.78 7.81
C CYS A 64 -5.76 5.38 9.15
N LYS A 65 -4.83 5.59 10.10
CA LYS A 65 -5.12 6.24 11.39
C LYS A 65 -5.59 7.68 11.20
N GLU A 66 -4.91 8.45 10.36
CA GLU A 66 -5.28 9.83 10.04
C GLU A 66 -6.69 9.93 9.44
N LYS A 67 -7.09 8.92 8.67
CA LYS A 67 -8.43 8.81 8.08
C LYS A 67 -9.48 8.23 9.04
N GLY A 68 -9.10 7.86 10.26
CA GLY A 68 -10.00 7.35 11.30
C GLY A 68 -10.30 5.85 11.21
N ALA A 69 -9.57 5.10 10.38
CA ALA A 69 -9.70 3.65 10.33
C ALA A 69 -9.20 3.01 11.64
N ARG A 70 -9.95 2.03 12.13
CA ARG A 70 -9.69 1.27 13.37
C ARG A 70 -9.19 -0.14 13.09
N ARG A 71 -9.48 -0.66 11.89
CA ARG A 71 -9.06 -1.98 11.44
C ARG A 71 -8.34 -1.83 10.10
N LEU A 72 -7.25 -2.57 9.94
CA LEU A 72 -6.49 -2.66 8.70
C LEU A 72 -6.32 -4.14 8.36
N SER A 73 -6.81 -4.54 7.19
CA SER A 73 -6.58 -5.87 6.63
C SER A 73 -5.66 -5.79 5.41
N LEU A 74 -4.85 -6.82 5.25
CA LEU A 74 -3.97 -7.01 4.11
C LEU A 74 -4.18 -8.44 3.61
N GLU A 75 -4.64 -8.57 2.37
CA GLU A 75 -4.67 -9.87 1.70
C GLU A 75 -3.42 -10.02 0.84
N VAL A 76 -2.49 -10.86 1.28
CA VAL A 76 -1.31 -11.19 0.49
C VAL A 76 -1.67 -12.37 -0.41
N ARG A 77 -1.64 -12.14 -1.73
CA ARG A 77 -1.66 -13.25 -2.69
C ARG A 77 -0.48 -14.17 -2.38
N VAL A 78 -0.71 -15.48 -2.35
CA VAL A 78 0.30 -16.51 -2.00
C VAL A 78 1.60 -16.37 -2.81
N SER A 79 1.52 -15.82 -4.03
CA SER A 79 2.66 -15.55 -4.91
C SER A 79 3.53 -14.34 -4.51
N ASN A 80 3.08 -13.50 -3.57
CA ASN A 80 3.82 -12.31 -3.12
C ASN A 80 4.70 -12.65 -1.90
N HIS A 81 5.65 -13.59 -2.10
CA HIS A 81 6.60 -14.06 -1.10
C HIS A 81 7.35 -12.94 -0.35
N PRO A 82 7.73 -11.79 -0.97
CA PRO A 82 8.34 -10.68 -0.24
C PRO A 82 7.42 -10.03 0.80
N ALA A 83 6.10 -10.07 0.60
CA ALA A 83 5.12 -9.48 1.51
C ALA A 83 4.79 -10.38 2.70
N GLN A 84 5.13 -11.68 2.65
CA GLN A 84 4.92 -12.60 3.77
C GLN A 84 5.90 -12.35 4.93
N GLY A 85 7.09 -11.79 4.66
CA GLY A 85 8.09 -11.46 5.68
C GLY A 85 7.87 -10.12 6.39
N LEU A 86 6.77 -9.42 6.09
CA LEU A 86 6.38 -8.15 6.74
C LEU A 86 5.35 -8.35 7.86
N TYR A 87 4.93 -9.59 8.12
CA TYR A 87 4.08 -9.99 9.24
C TYR A 87 4.91 -10.47 10.44
#